data_AF-A0A3R8QQQ9-F1
#
_entry.id   AF-A0A3R8QQQ9-F1
#
_cell.length_a   1.000
_cell.length_b   1.000
_cell.length_c   1.000
_cell.angle_alpha   90.00
_cell.angle_beta   90.00
_cell.angle_gamma   90.00
#
_symmetry.space_group_name_H-M   'P 1'
#
loop_
_entity.id
_entity.type
_entity.pdbx_description
1 polymer ?
#
loop_
_entity_poly.entity_id
_entity_poly.type
_entity_poly.pdbx_seq_one_letter_code
_entity_poly.pdbx_strand_id
1 'polypeptide(L)'
;MSVLDYTKLYYRQAYSAYCFLADLPEATAKFQADRKLLWALNDGPTADAAQRVALELTDNVAALEVDDHRHSPAAVQTINLQRDNATQGLNQLARLFGAYPANTVIGTLDNWDWR
;
A
#
# COMPACT_ATOMS: atom_id res chain seq x y z
N MET A 1 5.66 -17.89 -11.39
CA MET A 1 5.76 -16.42 -11.31
C MET A 1 7.11 -16.06 -10.74
N SER A 2 7.77 -15.05 -11.31
CA SER A 2 9.00 -14.47 -10.76
C SER A 2 8.72 -13.64 -9.50
N VAL A 3 9.75 -13.33 -8.70
CA VAL A 3 9.65 -12.43 -7.54
C VAL A 3 9.08 -11.06 -7.96
N LEU A 4 9.45 -10.57 -9.15
CA LEU A 4 8.92 -9.34 -9.72
C LEU A 4 7.41 -9.47 -9.99
N ASP A 5 6.93 -10.58 -10.56
CA ASP A 5 5.50 -10.78 -10.84
C ASP A 5 4.67 -10.76 -9.55
N TYR A 6 5.16 -11.41 -8.47
CA TYR A 6 4.52 -11.33 -7.16
C TYR A 6 4.55 -9.91 -6.59
N THR A 7 5.66 -9.20 -6.75
CA THR A 7 5.80 -7.81 -6.27
C THR A 7 4.79 -6.91 -6.97
N LYS A 8 4.61 -7.05 -8.29
CA LYS A 8 3.59 -6.32 -9.06
C LYS A 8 2.16 -6.65 -8.62
N LEU A 9 1.87 -7.92 -8.35
CA LEU A 9 0.56 -8.36 -7.87
C LEU A 9 0.21 -7.70 -6.53
N TYR A 10 1.10 -7.79 -5.54
CA TYR A 10 0.85 -7.20 -4.22
C TYR A 10 0.89 -5.68 -4.24
N TYR A 11 1.68 -5.08 -5.13
CA TYR A 11 1.65 -3.64 -5.38
C TYR A 11 0.25 -3.18 -5.79
N ARG A 12 -0.35 -3.83 -6.79
CA ARG A 12 -1.70 -3.47 -7.26
C ARG A 12 -2.77 -3.65 -6.19
N GLN A 13 -2.71 -4.75 -5.43
CA GLN A 13 -3.62 -4.98 -4.31
C GLN A 13 -3.49 -3.86 -3.26
N ALA A 14 -2.27 -3.57 -2.81
CA ALA A 14 -2.00 -2.54 -1.82
C ALA A 14 -2.41 -1.15 -2.34
N TYR A 15 -2.07 -0.81 -3.58
CA TYR A 15 -2.38 0.49 -4.18
C TYR A 15 -3.88 0.75 -4.28
N SER A 16 -4.64 -0.22 -4.80
CA SER A 16 -6.09 -0.09 -4.93
C SER A 16 -6.75 0.07 -3.56
N ALA A 17 -6.36 -0.76 -2.59
CA ALA A 17 -6.94 -0.72 -1.25
C ALA A 17 -6.57 0.56 -0.50
N TYR A 18 -5.30 0.99 -0.56
CA TYR A 18 -4.83 2.20 0.08
C TYR A 18 -5.48 3.45 -0.52
N CYS A 19 -5.65 3.51 -1.84
CA CYS A 19 -6.35 4.63 -2.49
C CYS A 19 -7.78 4.75 -1.97
N PHE A 20 -8.53 3.64 -1.93
CA PHE A 20 -9.87 3.61 -1.36
C PHE A 20 -9.90 4.15 0.07
N LEU A 21 -9.00 3.68 0.93
CA LEU A 21 -8.93 4.12 2.33
C LEU A 21 -8.58 5.60 2.46
N ALA A 22 -7.69 6.10 1.60
CA ALA A 22 -7.30 7.50 1.60
C ALA A 22 -8.40 8.45 1.08
N ASP A 23 -9.38 7.95 0.31
CA ASP A 23 -10.54 8.74 -0.12
C ASP A 23 -11.67 8.78 0.93
N LEU A 24 -11.52 8.06 2.06
CA LEU A 24 -12.50 8.11 3.15
C LEU A 24 -12.48 9.48 3.86
N PRO A 25 -13.64 9.97 4.33
CA PRO A 25 -13.72 11.22 5.10
C PRO A 25 -12.89 11.21 6.40
N GLU A 26 -12.65 10.03 6.97
CA GLU A 26 -11.87 9.82 8.19
C GLU A 26 -10.35 9.81 7.94
N ALA A 27 -9.91 9.71 6.68
CA ALA A 27 -8.50 9.67 6.35
C ALA A 27 -7.83 11.01 6.74
N THR A 28 -6.80 10.92 7.57
CA THR A 28 -6.02 12.11 7.95
C THR A 28 -5.30 12.69 6.73
N ALA A 29 -4.97 13.98 6.78
CA ALA A 29 -4.19 14.63 5.72
C ALA A 29 -2.83 13.93 5.47
N LYS A 30 -2.22 13.35 6.52
CA LYS A 30 -1.01 12.52 6.37
C LYS A 30 -1.32 11.25 5.58
N PHE A 31 -2.36 10.50 5.97
CA PHE A 31 -2.73 9.25 5.29
C PHE A 31 -3.02 9.48 3.79
N GLN A 32 -3.68 10.59 3.46
CA GLN A 32 -3.91 11.02 2.08
C GLN A 32 -2.61 11.34 1.33
N ALA A 33 -1.69 12.07 1.98
CA ALA A 33 -0.40 12.41 1.39
C ALA A 33 0.49 11.17 1.15
N ASP A 34 0.41 10.17 2.03
CA ASP A 34 1.18 8.93 1.97
C ASP A 34 0.83 8.05 0.75
N ARG A 35 -0.31 8.30 0.08
CA ARG A 35 -0.59 7.75 -1.26
C ARG A 35 0.55 8.03 -2.25
N LYS A 36 1.21 9.19 -2.14
CA LYS A 36 2.36 9.54 -2.99
C LYS A 36 3.59 8.69 -2.67
N LEU A 37 3.78 8.27 -1.43
CA LEU A 37 4.88 7.38 -1.04
C LEU A 37 4.70 6.00 -1.66
N LEU A 38 3.46 5.48 -1.67
CA LEU A 38 3.15 4.22 -2.32
C LEU A 38 3.37 4.31 -3.84
N TRP A 39 3.00 5.43 -4.47
CA TRP A 39 3.27 5.66 -5.88
C TRP A 39 4.77 5.72 -6.21
N ALA A 40 5.57 6.36 -5.35
CA ALA A 40 7.00 6.52 -5.51
C ALA A 40 7.78 5.18 -5.54
N LEU A 41 7.15 4.05 -5.18
CA LEU A 41 7.72 2.72 -5.42
C LEU A 41 7.94 2.42 -6.92
N ASN A 42 7.28 3.14 -7.82
CA ASN A 42 7.49 3.04 -9.27
C ASN A 42 8.70 3.83 -9.78
N ASP A 43 9.26 4.74 -8.98
CA ASP A 43 10.34 5.67 -9.39
C ASP A 43 11.74 5.06 -9.25
N GLY A 44 11.84 3.73 -9.18
CA GLY A 44 13.11 3.03 -9.07
C GLY A 44 13.83 3.18 -7.73
N PRO A 45 13.16 3.06 -6.56
CA PRO A 45 13.86 3.05 -5.29
C PRO A 45 14.76 1.81 -5.16
N THR A 46 15.74 1.89 -4.24
CA THR A 46 16.43 0.69 -3.79
C THR A 46 15.49 -0.22 -3.00
N ALA A 47 15.77 -1.52 -2.98
CA ALA A 47 14.98 -2.51 -2.25
C ALA A 47 14.83 -2.15 -0.76
N ASP A 48 15.90 -1.66 -0.12
CA ASP A 48 15.86 -1.21 1.27
C ASP A 48 14.94 0.02 1.48
N ALA A 49 14.98 1.00 0.58
CA ALA A 49 14.08 2.14 0.65
C ALA A 49 12.61 1.73 0.41
N ALA A 50 12.38 0.87 -0.58
CA ALA A 50 11.05 0.33 -0.89
C ALA A 50 10.47 -0.47 0.28
N GLN A 51 11.29 -1.28 0.96
CA GLN A 51 10.89 -2.02 2.14
C GLN A 51 10.47 -1.09 3.28
N ARG A 52 11.25 -0.04 3.55
CA ARG A 52 10.92 0.95 4.59
C ARG A 52 9.60 1.67 4.31
N VAL A 53 9.37 2.07 3.06
CA VAL A 53 8.08 2.65 2.63
C VAL A 53 6.93 1.68 2.87
N ALA A 54 7.08 0.40 2.46
CA ALA A 54 6.01 -0.59 2.66
C ALA A 54 5.68 -0.81 4.15
N LEU A 55 6.68 -0.82 5.03
CA LEU A 55 6.50 -0.92 6.48
C LEU A 55 5.81 0.32 7.06
N GLU A 56 6.28 1.53 6.71
CA GLU A 56 5.65 2.78 7.17
C GLU A 56 4.17 2.85 6.78
N LEU A 57 3.85 2.50 5.53
CA LEU A 57 2.47 2.49 5.06
C LEU A 57 1.61 1.44 5.77
N THR A 58 2.20 0.32 6.19
CA THR A 58 1.49 -0.71 6.97
C THR A 58 1.08 -0.15 8.34
N ASP A 59 2.00 0.54 9.01
CA ASP A 59 1.72 1.18 10.30
C ASP A 59 0.63 2.26 10.17
N ASN A 60 0.65 3.02 9.06
CA ASN A 60 -0.39 4.02 8.80
C ASN A 60 -1.77 3.38 8.59
N VAL A 61 -1.88 2.24 7.89
CA VAL A 61 -3.16 1.49 7.74
C VAL A 61 -3.66 0.97 9.08
N ALA A 62 -2.75 0.49 9.94
CA ALA A 62 -3.10 0.04 11.28
C ALA A 62 -3.67 1.17 12.15
N ALA A 63 -3.12 2.39 12.01
CA ALA A 63 -3.55 3.58 12.73
C ALA A 63 -4.85 4.23 12.20
N LEU A 64 -5.39 3.77 11.07
CA LEU A 64 -6.64 4.30 10.53
C LEU A 64 -7.83 3.87 11.41
N GLU A 65 -8.47 4.84 12.05
CA GLU A 65 -9.68 4.66 12.84
C GLU A 65 -10.93 4.81 11.95
N VAL A 66 -11.86 3.86 12.06
CA VAL A 66 -13.13 3.86 11.32
C VAL A 66 -14.24 4.30 12.26
N ASP A 67 -14.98 5.34 11.88
CA ASP A 67 -16.14 5.82 12.64
C ASP A 67 -17.38 4.99 12.26
N ASP A 68 -17.68 3.97 13.06
CA ASP A 68 -18.81 3.05 12.86
C ASP A 68 -20.18 3.75 12.90
N HIS A 69 -20.27 5.01 13.34
CA HIS A 69 -21.50 5.79 13.34
C HIS A 69 -21.74 6.56 12.03
N ARG A 70 -20.71 6.73 11.19
CA ARG A 70 -20.81 7.40 9.88
C ARG A 70 -21.08 6.45 8.73
N HIS A 71 -20.86 5.16 8.94
CA HIS A 71 -20.92 4.14 7.91
C HIS A 71 -22.06 3.16 8.19
N SER A 72 -22.70 2.66 7.12
CA SER A 72 -23.58 1.50 7.27
C SER A 72 -22.77 0.25 7.64
N PRO A 73 -23.36 -0.79 8.23
CA PRO A 73 -22.65 -2.04 8.53
C PRO A 73 -21.95 -2.66 7.31
N ALA A 74 -22.55 -2.56 6.12
CA ALA A 74 -21.95 -3.04 4.87
C ALA A 74 -20.75 -2.19 4.42
N ALA A 75 -20.81 -0.87 4.63
CA ALA A 75 -19.69 0.02 4.37
C ALA A 75 -18.54 -0.25 5.34
N VAL A 76 -18.80 -0.43 6.64
CA VAL A 76 -17.79 -0.83 7.64
C VAL A 76 -17.12 -2.15 7.25
N GLN A 77 -17.89 -3.16 6.84
CA GLN A 77 -17.32 -4.43 6.34
C GLN A 77 -16.40 -4.21 5.13
N THR A 78 -16.80 -3.36 4.19
CA THR A 78 -15.99 -3.04 3.00
C THR A 78 -14.70 -2.31 3.39
N ILE A 79 -14.78 -1.33 4.29
CA ILE A 79 -13.62 -0.59 4.80
C ILE A 79 -12.64 -1.55 5.48
N ASN A 80 -13.12 -2.43 6.36
CA ASN A 80 -12.27 -3.42 7.02
C ASN A 80 -11.63 -4.39 6.04
N LEU A 81 -12.37 -4.86 5.01
CA LEU A 81 -11.79 -5.66 3.94
C LEU A 81 -10.67 -4.91 3.19
N GLN A 82 -10.82 -3.60 2.94
CA GLN A 82 -9.77 -2.81 2.31
C GLN A 82 -8.57 -2.58 3.24
N ARG A 83 -8.78 -2.44 4.56
CA ARG A 83 -7.69 -2.41 5.55
C ARG A 83 -6.90 -3.71 5.54
N ASP A 84 -7.58 -4.85 5.50
CA ASP A 84 -6.96 -6.18 5.42
C ASP A 84 -6.17 -6.33 4.11
N ASN A 85 -6.77 -5.94 2.98
CA ASN A 85 -6.11 -6.00 1.67
C ASN A 85 -4.86 -5.12 1.61
N ALA A 86 -4.93 -3.89 2.12
CA ALA A 86 -3.80 -2.97 2.16
C ALA A 86 -2.70 -3.53 3.08
N THR A 87 -3.05 -3.96 4.29
CA THR A 87 -2.12 -4.54 5.27
C THR A 87 -1.43 -5.79 4.73
N GLN A 88 -2.18 -6.72 4.13
CA GLN A 88 -1.63 -7.93 3.54
C GLN A 88 -0.70 -7.60 2.38
N GLY A 89 -1.14 -6.75 1.45
CA GLY A 89 -0.35 -6.36 0.29
C GLY A 89 0.97 -5.70 0.69
N LEU A 90 0.92 -4.73 1.60
CA LEU A 90 2.11 -4.00 2.09
C LEU A 90 3.08 -4.91 2.85
N ASN A 91 2.59 -5.82 3.70
CA ASN A 91 3.44 -6.79 4.38
C ASN A 91 4.15 -7.75 3.40
N GLN A 92 3.45 -8.20 2.35
CA GLN A 92 4.07 -9.04 1.31
C GLN A 92 5.09 -8.25 0.50
N LEU A 93 4.81 -6.98 0.17
CA LEU A 93 5.78 -6.10 -0.48
C LEU A 93 7.05 -5.93 0.36
N ALA A 94 6.91 -5.61 1.65
CA ALA A 94 8.05 -5.48 2.56
C ALA A 94 8.91 -6.75 2.61
N ARG A 95 8.26 -7.92 2.64
CA ARG A 95 8.96 -9.22 2.59
C ARG A 95 9.68 -9.43 1.25
N LEU A 96 9.04 -9.12 0.13
CA LEU A 96 9.60 -9.31 -1.20
C LEU A 96 10.77 -8.37 -1.46
N PHE A 97 10.65 -7.10 -1.07
CA PHE A 97 11.75 -6.14 -1.12
C PHE A 97 12.93 -6.59 -0.26
N GLY A 98 12.67 -7.10 0.95
CA GLY A 98 13.70 -7.66 1.82
C GLY A 98 14.38 -8.94 1.31
N ALA A 99 13.86 -9.58 0.26
CA ALA A 99 14.48 -10.75 -0.36
C ALA A 99 15.56 -10.37 -1.41
N TYR A 100 15.58 -9.11 -1.86
CA TYR A 100 16.62 -8.59 -2.75
C TYR A 100 17.84 -8.08 -1.95
N PRO A 101 19.05 -8.06 -2.54
CA PRO A 101 20.15 -7.25 -2.02
C PRO A 101 19.70 -5.80 -1.83
N ALA A 102 20.09 -5.17 -0.70
CA ALA A 102 19.59 -3.86 -0.28
C ALA A 102 19.70 -2.75 -1.34
N ASN A 103 20.75 -2.78 -2.17
CA ASN A 103 21.02 -1.80 -3.23
C ASN A 103 20.40 -2.15 -4.59
N THR A 104 19.64 -3.25 -4.68
CA THR A 104 18.89 -3.61 -5.90
C THR A 104 17.89 -2.51 -6.20
N VAL A 105 17.96 -1.94 -7.39
CA VAL A 105 16.96 -0.99 -7.86
C VAL A 105 15.72 -1.75 -8.31
N ILE A 106 14.59 -1.44 -7.69
CA ILE A 106 13.31 -2.06 -8.01
C ILE A 106 12.80 -1.47 -9.33
N GLY A 107 12.54 -2.32 -10.33
CA GLY A 107 11.92 -1.87 -11.57
C GLY A 107 10.48 -1.43 -11.37
N THR A 108 9.92 -0.72 -12.34
CA THR A 108 8.53 -0.24 -12.31
C THR A 108 7.55 -1.37 -11.98
N LEU A 109 6.72 -1.16 -10.96
CA LEU A 109 5.81 -2.16 -10.40
C LEU A 109 4.44 -2.11 -11.08
N ASP A 110 3.96 -0.93 -11.43
CA ASP A 110 2.71 -0.73 -12.14
C ASP A 110 2.90 -0.04 -13.49
N ASN A 111 2.12 -0.47 -14.46
CA ASN A 111 2.10 0.10 -15.82
C ASN A 111 0.80 0.85 -16.12
N TRP A 112 -0.06 1.03 -15.11
CA TRP A 112 -1.22 1.91 -15.21
C TRP A 112 -0.76 3.35 -15.04
N ASP A 113 -0.63 4.05 -16.15
CA ASP A 113 -0.52 5.50 -16.15
C ASP A 113 -1.89 6.05 -15.70
N TRP A 114 -2.00 6.51 -14.46
CA TRP A 114 -3.21 7.18 -13.94
C TRP A 114 -3.14 8.70 -14.10
N ARG A 115 -2.07 9.22 -14.73
CA ARG A 115 -2.01 10.62 -15.16
C ARG A 115 -2.98 10.90 -16.29
#